data_AF-D7WAV0-F1
#
_entry.id   AF-D7WAV0-F1
#
_cell.length_a   1.000
_cell.length_b   1.000
_cell.length_c   1.000
_cell.angle_alpha   90.00
_cell.angle_beta   90.00
_cell.angle_gamma   90.00
#
_symmetry.space_group_name_H-M   'P 1'
#
loop_
_entity.id
_entity.type
_entity.pdbx_description
1 polymer ?
#
loop_
_entity_poly.entity_id
_entity_poly.type
_entity_poly.pdbx_seq_one_letter_code
_entity_poly.pdbx_strand_id
1 'polypeptide(L)'
;MTEPSETPRKQLRGDAMRSLLPMVKYTSQNVPEDYRHLVSLRASVLNDCRACIATHRRDARKDGWSEEGILKAERWTNNSDAFSEDEQLVLSLTDAITHIDGDESVPDDLWDAAVEKLGEEETLNLLVSIVAINSFNRVSIATRTDPKRIEGTTEFDLSRD
;
A
#
# COMPACT_ATOMS: atom_id res chain seq x y z
N MET A 1 -7.08 -14.45 25.25
CA MET A 1 -6.26 -14.58 24.02
C MET A 1 -4.81 -14.33 24.43
N THR A 2 -3.88 -15.22 24.09
CA THR A 2 -2.44 -15.04 24.36
C THR A 2 -1.85 -14.04 23.38
N GLU A 3 -0.87 -13.26 23.81
CA GLU A 3 -0.18 -12.32 22.90
C GLU A 3 0.40 -13.04 21.68
N PRO A 4 0.31 -12.44 20.48
CA PRO A 4 0.83 -13.05 19.28
C PRO A 4 2.37 -13.14 19.36
N SER A 5 2.89 -14.38 19.32
CA SER A 5 4.34 -14.63 19.24
C SER A 5 4.99 -13.84 18.10
N GLU A 6 6.14 -13.21 18.36
CA GLU A 6 6.89 -12.42 17.38
C GLU A 6 7.81 -13.27 16.47
N THR A 7 7.84 -14.58 16.66
CA THR A 7 8.74 -15.47 15.91
C THR A 7 8.30 -15.55 14.44
N PRO A 8 9.19 -15.22 13.47
CA PRO A 8 8.89 -15.35 12.06
C PRO A 8 8.53 -16.78 11.67
N ARG A 9 7.53 -16.93 10.80
CA ARG A 9 7.16 -18.23 10.22
C ARG A 9 7.93 -18.48 8.92
N LYS A 10 7.70 -19.64 8.29
CA LYS A 10 8.23 -19.93 6.96
C LYS A 10 7.64 -18.92 5.95
N GLN A 11 8.54 -18.19 5.28
CA GLN A 11 8.17 -17.16 4.31
C GLN A 11 7.75 -17.79 2.97
N LEU A 12 6.90 -17.10 2.21
CA LEU A 12 6.60 -17.45 0.82
C LEU A 12 7.89 -17.42 -0.01
N ARG A 13 8.13 -18.48 -0.79
CA ARG A 13 9.32 -18.67 -1.63
C ARG A 13 8.97 -19.51 -2.85
N GLY A 14 9.85 -19.53 -3.85
CA GLY A 14 9.68 -20.35 -5.05
C GLY A 14 8.40 -20.01 -5.83
N ASP A 15 7.69 -21.02 -6.31
CA ASP A 15 6.49 -20.84 -7.14
C ASP A 15 5.36 -20.10 -6.42
N ALA A 16 5.22 -20.29 -5.10
CA ALA A 16 4.22 -19.57 -4.32
C ALA A 16 4.46 -18.05 -4.34
N MET A 17 5.71 -17.60 -4.20
CA MET A 17 6.04 -16.18 -4.34
C MET A 17 5.90 -15.71 -5.80
N ARG A 18 6.37 -16.52 -6.76
CA ARG A 18 6.26 -16.18 -8.20
C ARG A 18 4.81 -15.97 -8.65
N SER A 19 3.83 -16.61 -8.00
CA SER A 19 2.42 -16.41 -8.32
C SER A 19 1.89 -15.00 -8.05
N LEU A 20 2.53 -14.23 -7.16
CA LEU A 20 2.12 -12.87 -6.81
C LEU A 20 2.82 -11.78 -7.64
N LEU A 21 4.01 -12.07 -8.17
CA LEU A 21 4.84 -11.11 -8.90
C LEU A 21 4.20 -10.52 -10.18
N PRO A 22 3.32 -11.23 -10.94
CA PRO A 22 2.70 -10.66 -12.13
C PRO A 22 1.88 -9.39 -11.84
N MET A 23 1.21 -9.30 -10.69
CA MET A 23 0.47 -8.09 -10.32
C MET A 23 1.42 -6.90 -10.10
N VAL A 24 2.55 -7.12 -9.41
CA VAL A 24 3.57 -6.09 -9.19
C VAL A 24 4.21 -5.64 -10.51
N LYS A 25 4.48 -6.60 -11.40
CA LYS A 25 5.00 -6.27 -12.73
C LYS A 25 4.00 -5.42 -13.52
N TYR A 26 2.73 -5.82 -13.53
CA TYR A 26 1.67 -5.07 -14.19
C TYR A 26 1.59 -3.64 -13.67
N THR A 27 1.55 -3.45 -12.34
CA THR A 27 1.41 -2.11 -11.74
C THR A 27 2.63 -1.24 -12.02
N SER A 28 3.85 -1.80 -12.00
CA SER A 28 5.07 -1.06 -12.36
C SER A 28 5.10 -0.53 -13.80
N GLN A 29 4.29 -1.12 -14.70
CA GLN A 29 4.24 -0.74 -16.12
C GLN A 29 3.06 0.19 -16.46
N ASN A 30 2.01 0.18 -15.63
CA ASN A 30 0.72 0.82 -15.96
C ASN A 30 0.22 1.80 -14.89
N VAL A 31 0.91 1.95 -13.75
CA VAL A 31 0.55 2.92 -12.69
C VAL A 31 1.73 3.87 -12.45
N PRO A 32 1.51 5.20 -12.44
CA PRO A 32 2.53 6.17 -12.09
C PRO A 32 3.23 5.86 -10.76
N GLU A 33 4.53 6.15 -10.68
CA GLU A 33 5.34 5.81 -9.51
C GLU A 33 4.82 6.42 -8.21
N ASP A 34 4.46 7.70 -8.24
CA ASP A 34 3.94 8.39 -7.07
C ASP A 34 2.63 7.77 -6.58
N TYR A 35 1.73 7.36 -7.49
CA TYR A 35 0.50 6.67 -7.13
C TYR A 35 0.76 5.29 -6.53
N ARG A 36 1.76 4.55 -7.03
CA ARG A 36 2.17 3.29 -6.41
C ARG A 36 2.67 3.48 -4.98
N HIS A 37 3.41 4.56 -4.71
CA HIS A 37 3.88 4.88 -3.35
C HIS A 37 2.72 5.25 -2.43
N LEU A 38 1.80 6.12 -2.88
CA LEU A 38 0.59 6.49 -2.14
C LEU A 38 -0.23 5.25 -1.75
N VAL A 39 -0.57 4.41 -2.74
CA VAL A 39 -1.33 3.17 -2.56
C VAL A 39 -0.61 2.24 -1.57
N SER A 40 0.69 2.01 -1.78
CA SER A 40 1.43 1.01 -1.01
C SER A 40 1.64 1.41 0.44
N LEU A 41 1.96 2.69 0.68
CA LEU A 41 2.08 3.25 2.04
C LEU A 41 0.74 3.20 2.75
N ARG A 42 -0.32 3.73 2.13
CA ARG A 42 -1.62 3.87 2.78
C ARG A 42 -2.27 2.53 3.09
N ALA A 43 -2.33 1.60 2.13
CA ALA A 43 -2.90 0.27 2.37
C ALA A 43 -2.12 -0.51 3.44
N SER A 44 -0.79 -0.36 3.48
CA SER A 44 0.05 -1.04 4.48
C SER A 44 -0.20 -0.52 5.90
N VAL A 45 -0.46 0.78 6.07
CA VAL A 45 -0.84 1.39 7.35
C VAL A 45 -2.22 0.93 7.79
N LEU A 46 -3.21 0.94 6.90
CA LEU A 46 -4.56 0.48 7.20
C LEU A 46 -4.60 -0.99 7.66
N ASN A 47 -3.76 -1.83 7.06
CA ASN A 47 -3.65 -3.24 7.42
C ASN A 47 -2.69 -3.52 8.59
N ASP A 48 -2.03 -2.51 9.16
CA ASP A 48 -0.97 -2.65 10.19
C ASP A 48 0.15 -3.64 9.77
N CYS A 49 0.52 -3.65 8.47
CA CYS A 49 1.61 -4.51 7.98
C CYS A 49 2.97 -3.85 8.21
N ARG A 50 3.57 -4.02 9.39
CA ARG A 50 4.89 -3.44 9.74
C ARG A 50 6.01 -3.72 8.72
N ALA A 51 6.07 -4.93 8.17
CA ALA A 51 7.06 -5.27 7.14
C ALA A 51 6.81 -4.52 5.83
N CYS A 52 5.54 -4.33 5.46
CA CYS A 52 5.17 -3.63 4.24
C CYS A 52 5.39 -2.12 4.40
N ILE A 53 5.03 -1.55 5.56
CA ILE A 53 5.35 -0.17 5.91
C ILE A 53 6.85 0.08 5.76
N ALA A 54 7.70 -0.73 6.41
CA ALA A 54 9.15 -0.56 6.31
C ALA A 54 9.70 -0.73 4.88
N THR A 55 9.12 -1.64 4.10
CA THR A 55 9.49 -1.83 2.68
C THR A 55 9.16 -0.58 1.87
N HIS A 56 7.95 -0.04 2.01
CA HIS A 56 7.47 1.05 1.16
C HIS A 56 7.95 2.42 1.62
N ARG A 57 8.20 2.64 2.92
CA ARG A 57 8.93 3.83 3.41
C ARG A 57 10.34 3.90 2.80
N ARG A 58 11.06 2.77 2.84
CA ARG A 58 12.40 2.65 2.26
C ARG A 58 12.38 2.93 0.76
N ASP A 59 11.43 2.33 0.03
CA ASP A 59 11.37 2.47 -1.42
C ASP A 59 10.99 3.89 -1.83
N ALA A 60 9.98 4.51 -1.20
CA ALA A 60 9.64 5.91 -1.43
C ALA A 60 10.84 6.84 -1.14
N ARG A 61 11.58 6.61 -0.05
CA ARG A 61 12.82 7.35 0.24
C ARG A 61 13.89 7.18 -0.84
N LYS A 62 14.07 5.97 -1.37
CA LYS A 62 15.02 5.70 -2.47
C LYS A 62 14.62 6.45 -3.74
N ASP A 63 13.32 6.61 -3.96
CA ASP A 63 12.75 7.33 -5.11
C ASP A 63 12.62 8.85 -4.84
N GLY A 64 13.16 9.34 -3.72
CA GLY A 64 13.33 10.77 -3.44
C GLY A 64 12.26 11.41 -2.57
N TRP A 65 11.31 10.65 -2.04
CA TRP A 65 10.31 11.17 -1.11
C TRP A 65 10.94 11.57 0.23
N SER A 66 10.47 12.68 0.80
CA SER A 66 10.86 13.10 2.16
C SER A 66 10.14 12.24 3.20
N GLU A 67 10.77 12.08 4.37
CA GLU A 67 10.17 11.38 5.52
C GLU A 67 8.83 12.03 5.93
N GLU A 68 8.75 13.36 5.87
CA GLU A 68 7.51 14.10 6.12
C GLU A 68 6.42 13.76 5.10
N GLY A 69 6.76 13.73 3.80
CA GLY A 69 5.79 13.39 2.74
C GLY A 69 5.25 11.98 2.88
N ILE A 70 6.12 11.04 3.26
CA ILE A 70 5.74 9.65 3.55
C ILE A 70 4.75 9.59 4.71
N LEU A 71 5.06 10.23 5.85
CA LEU A 71 4.16 10.25 7.01
C LEU A 71 2.82 10.94 6.70
N LYS A 72 2.81 11.96 5.84
CA LYS A 72 1.58 12.59 5.35
C LYS A 72 0.74 11.62 4.53
N ALA A 73 1.33 10.86 3.61
CA ALA A 73 0.60 9.88 2.79
C ALA A 73 -0.01 8.75 3.65
N GLU A 74 0.75 8.28 4.64
CA GLU A 74 0.28 7.30 5.61
C GLU A 74 -0.95 7.79 6.40
N ARG A 75 -1.01 9.09 6.68
CA ARG A 75 -2.05 9.77 7.48
C ARG A 75 -2.81 10.81 6.66
N TRP A 76 -3.09 10.50 5.41
CA TRP A 76 -3.53 11.50 4.44
C TRP A 76 -4.80 12.25 4.83
N THR A 77 -5.73 11.61 5.55
CA THR A 77 -6.97 12.23 6.03
C THR A 77 -6.72 13.44 6.93
N ASN A 78 -5.58 13.49 7.62
CA ASN A 78 -5.18 14.62 8.46
C ASN A 78 -4.33 15.66 7.71
N ASN A 79 -4.00 15.39 6.45
CA ASN A 79 -3.06 16.16 5.62
C ASN A 79 -3.59 16.27 4.18
N SER A 80 -4.90 16.32 3.98
CA SER A 80 -5.51 16.25 2.65
C SER A 80 -5.08 17.41 1.74
N ASP A 81 -4.80 18.57 2.34
CA ASP A 81 -4.27 19.77 1.70
C ASP A 81 -2.84 19.62 1.14
N ALA A 82 -2.12 18.55 1.52
CA ALA A 82 -0.82 18.22 0.96
C ALA A 82 -0.90 17.46 -0.38
N PHE A 83 -2.09 17.06 -0.82
CA PHE A 83 -2.32 16.23 -2.00
C PHE A 83 -3.24 16.93 -3.00
N SER A 84 -2.95 16.78 -4.29
CA SER A 84 -3.84 17.20 -5.39
C SER A 84 -5.17 16.44 -5.37
N GLU A 85 -6.17 16.92 -6.13
CA GLU A 85 -7.46 16.23 -6.26
C GLU A 85 -7.29 14.78 -6.74
N ASP A 86 -6.41 14.56 -7.72
CA ASP A 86 -6.15 13.24 -8.29
C ASP A 86 -5.49 12.30 -7.26
N GLU A 87 -4.52 12.80 -6.49
CA GLU A 87 -3.87 12.03 -5.42
C GLU A 87 -4.84 11.71 -4.28
N GLN A 88 -5.75 12.63 -3.94
CA GLN A 88 -6.81 12.38 -2.97
C GLN A 88 -7.78 11.30 -3.45
N LEU A 89 -8.09 11.22 -4.75
CA LEU A 89 -8.89 10.14 -5.32
C LEU A 89 -8.16 8.79 -5.23
N VAL A 90 -6.86 8.74 -5.54
CA VAL A 90 -6.03 7.54 -5.37
C VAL A 90 -6.03 7.05 -3.92
N LEU A 91 -5.85 7.95 -2.96
CA LEU A 91 -5.85 7.64 -1.53
C LEU A 91 -7.24 7.21 -1.04
N SER A 92 -8.31 7.87 -1.51
CA SER A 92 -9.70 7.53 -1.15
C SER A 92 -10.09 6.14 -1.68
N LEU A 93 -9.76 5.83 -2.94
CA LEU A 93 -9.92 4.48 -3.49
C LEU A 93 -9.10 3.44 -2.71
N THR A 94 -7.88 3.80 -2.30
CA THR A 94 -7.04 2.91 -1.49
C THR A 94 -7.70 2.58 -0.16
N ASP A 95 -8.30 3.56 0.51
CA ASP A 95 -9.02 3.37 1.77
C ASP A 95 -10.25 2.48 1.58
N ALA A 96 -11.10 2.83 0.61
CA ALA A 96 -12.34 2.13 0.29
C ALA A 96 -12.12 0.67 -0.11
N ILE A 97 -11.18 0.39 -1.01
CA ILE A 97 -10.92 -0.98 -1.49
C ILE A 97 -10.16 -1.82 -0.43
N THR A 98 -9.38 -1.18 0.44
CA THR A 98 -8.69 -1.88 1.52
C THR A 98 -9.65 -2.27 2.65
N HIS A 99 -10.61 -1.40 2.99
CA HIS A 99 -11.61 -1.66 4.02
C HIS A 99 -12.84 -2.36 3.41
N ILE A 100 -12.92 -3.68 3.58
CA ILE A 100 -14.00 -4.48 3.00
C ILE A 100 -15.23 -4.47 3.92
N ASP A 101 -16.31 -3.86 3.44
CA ASP A 101 -17.67 -3.91 4.02
C ASP A 101 -18.71 -4.38 2.97
N GLY A 102 -18.34 -5.40 2.18
CA GLY A 102 -19.21 -5.96 1.15
C GLY A 102 -19.47 -4.98 -0.01
N ASP A 103 -20.72 -4.94 -0.47
CA ASP A 103 -21.13 -4.09 -1.60
C ASP A 103 -21.00 -2.58 -1.29
N GLU A 104 -20.96 -2.19 0.00
CA GLU A 104 -20.81 -0.80 0.45
C GLU A 104 -19.34 -0.33 0.53
N SER A 105 -18.37 -1.20 0.24
CA SER A 105 -16.93 -0.88 0.41
C SER A 105 -16.49 0.31 -0.46
N VAL A 106 -17.01 0.39 -1.68
CA VAL A 106 -16.64 1.42 -2.66
C VAL A 106 -17.91 2.15 -3.10
N PRO A 107 -18.17 3.37 -2.58
CA PRO A 107 -19.30 4.18 -3.00
C PRO A 107 -19.27 4.52 -4.50
N ASP A 108 -20.43 4.52 -5.16
CA ASP A 108 -20.55 4.83 -6.59
C ASP A 108 -20.02 6.24 -6.92
N ASP A 109 -20.25 7.23 -6.06
CA ASP A 109 -19.79 8.60 -6.26
C ASP A 109 -18.25 8.72 -6.24
N LEU A 110 -17.58 7.95 -5.39
CA LEU A 110 -16.12 7.84 -5.38
C LEU A 110 -15.60 7.17 -6.66
N TRP A 111 -16.23 6.07 -7.08
CA TRP A 111 -15.84 5.36 -8.30
C TRP A 111 -16.02 6.23 -9.54
N ASP A 112 -17.18 6.85 -9.69
CA ASP A 112 -17.51 7.74 -10.81
C ASP A 112 -16.58 8.95 -10.86
N ALA A 113 -16.26 9.56 -9.71
CA ALA A 113 -15.32 10.67 -9.64
C ALA A 113 -13.89 10.25 -10.07
N ALA A 114 -13.45 9.06 -9.69
CA ALA A 114 -12.16 8.53 -10.12
C ALA A 114 -12.13 8.28 -11.64
N VAL A 115 -13.18 7.67 -12.20
CA VAL A 115 -13.28 7.44 -13.64
C VAL A 115 -13.35 8.76 -14.41
N GLU A 116 -14.09 9.76 -13.92
CA GLU A 116 -14.20 11.07 -14.58
C GLU A 116 -12.86 11.82 -14.60
N LYS A 117 -12.11 11.79 -13.49
CA LYS A 117 -10.88 12.58 -13.32
C LYS A 117 -9.64 11.86 -13.83
N LEU A 118 -9.46 10.60 -13.46
CA LEU A 118 -8.26 9.80 -13.78
C LEU A 118 -8.42 9.03 -15.10
N GLY A 119 -9.66 8.78 -15.52
CA GLY A 119 -9.99 7.90 -16.63
C GLY A 119 -10.24 6.45 -16.18
N GLU A 120 -11.00 5.73 -16.99
CA GLU A 120 -11.39 4.34 -16.71
C GLU A 120 -10.18 3.39 -16.63
N GLU A 121 -9.24 3.50 -17.56
CA GLU A 121 -8.05 2.64 -17.60
C GLU A 121 -7.16 2.83 -16.36
N GLU A 122 -6.89 4.07 -15.96
CA GLU A 122 -6.08 4.36 -14.77
C GLU A 122 -6.78 3.90 -13.49
N THR A 123 -8.10 4.09 -13.39
CA THR A 123 -8.91 3.61 -12.25
C THR A 123 -8.81 2.10 -12.09
N LEU A 124 -8.88 1.35 -13.20
CA LEU A 124 -8.71 -0.10 -13.20
C LEU A 124 -7.27 -0.52 -12.88
N ASN A 125 -6.27 0.21 -13.33
CA ASN A 125 -4.86 -0.04 -12.99
C ASN A 125 -4.60 0.16 -11.49
N LEU A 126 -5.20 1.21 -10.90
CA LEU A 126 -5.16 1.48 -9.46
C LEU A 126 -5.83 0.37 -8.66
N LEU A 127 -6.98 -0.15 -9.10
CA LEU A 127 -7.63 -1.30 -8.46
C LEU A 127 -6.66 -2.50 -8.38
N VAL A 128 -5.95 -2.83 -9.47
CA VAL A 128 -4.94 -3.90 -9.46
C VAL A 128 -3.80 -3.59 -8.49
N SER A 129 -3.35 -2.33 -8.42
CA SER A 129 -2.32 -1.88 -7.48
C SER A 129 -2.74 -2.08 -6.02
N ILE A 130 -3.96 -1.67 -5.68
CA ILE A 130 -4.50 -1.77 -4.32
C ILE A 130 -4.69 -3.24 -3.92
N VAL A 131 -5.20 -4.09 -4.83
CA VAL A 131 -5.34 -5.54 -4.59
C VAL A 131 -3.97 -6.22 -4.43
N ALA A 132 -2.97 -5.80 -5.21
CA ALA A 132 -1.62 -6.34 -5.12
C ALA A 132 -1.02 -6.08 -3.74
N ILE A 133 -1.00 -4.82 -3.25
CA ILE A 133 -0.45 -4.52 -1.93
C ILE A 133 -1.24 -5.22 -0.81
N ASN A 134 -2.57 -5.27 -0.92
CA ASN A 134 -3.42 -5.97 0.04
C ASN A 134 -3.08 -7.47 0.14
N SER A 135 -2.69 -8.10 -0.97
CA SER A 135 -2.22 -9.48 -0.99
C SER A 135 -0.88 -9.65 -0.26
N PHE A 136 0.08 -8.74 -0.46
CA PHE A 136 1.37 -8.76 0.23
C PHE A 136 1.26 -8.42 1.72
N ASN A 137 0.34 -7.52 2.11
CA ASN A 137 0.03 -7.24 3.51
C ASN A 137 -0.45 -8.51 4.22
N ARG A 138 -1.44 -9.21 3.64
CA ARG A 138 -1.98 -10.48 4.17
C ARG A 138 -0.89 -11.53 4.31
N VAL A 139 -0.06 -11.70 3.28
CA VAL A 139 1.06 -12.65 3.31
C VAL A 139 2.03 -12.31 4.44
N SER A 140 2.51 -11.07 4.51
CA SER A 140 3.56 -10.67 5.45
C SER A 140 3.10 -10.73 6.90
N ILE A 141 1.85 -10.36 7.16
CA ILE A 141 1.22 -10.49 8.48
C ILE A 141 1.09 -11.98 8.83
N ALA A 142 0.55 -12.79 7.93
CA ALA A 142 0.35 -14.22 8.16
C ALA A 142 1.67 -14.98 8.34
N THR A 143 2.77 -14.56 7.71
CA THR A 143 4.09 -15.18 7.87
C THR A 143 4.96 -14.52 8.94
N ARG A 144 4.48 -13.44 9.59
CA ARG A 144 5.24 -12.65 10.57
C ARG A 144 6.60 -12.23 10.02
N THR A 145 6.60 -11.64 8.83
CA THR A 145 7.81 -11.11 8.22
C THR A 145 8.47 -10.11 9.18
N ASP A 146 9.73 -10.34 9.51
CA ASP A 146 10.49 -9.45 10.39
C ASP A 146 10.95 -8.22 9.60
N PRO A 147 10.47 -7.01 9.94
CA PRO A 147 10.86 -5.80 9.22
C PRO A 147 12.37 -5.51 9.30
N LYS A 148 13.05 -5.98 10.36
CA LYS A 148 14.51 -5.80 10.54
C LYS A 148 15.35 -6.61 9.56
N ARG A 149 14.73 -7.53 8.81
CA ARG A 149 15.39 -8.34 7.77
C ARG A 149 15.21 -7.76 6.38
N ILE A 150 14.51 -6.64 6.24
CA ILE A 150 14.33 -5.95 4.98
C ILE A 150 15.61 -5.16 4.70
N GLU A 151 16.28 -5.48 3.61
CA GLU A 151 17.56 -4.85 3.27
C GLU A 151 17.38 -3.36 2.93
N GLY A 152 18.31 -2.54 3.44
CA GLY A 152 18.37 -1.11 3.15
C GLY A 152 17.38 -0.24 3.94
N THR A 153 16.64 -0.79 4.89
CA THR A 153 15.81 0.01 5.81
C THR A 153 16.67 0.79 6.80
N THR A 154 16.20 1.97 7.17
CA THR A 154 16.74 2.86 8.19
C THR A 154 15.89 2.82 9.48
N GLU A 155 16.29 3.58 10.51
CA GLU A 155 15.49 3.70 11.74
C GLU A 155 14.10 4.30 11.48
N PHE A 156 13.99 5.27 10.57
CA PHE A 156 12.72 5.85 10.13
C PHE A 156 11.79 4.80 9.52
N ASP A 157 12.31 3.95 8.63
CA ASP A 157 11.52 2.91 7.96
C ASP A 157 10.95 1.90 8.97
N LEU A 158 11.67 1.68 10.08
CA LEU A 158 11.30 0.74 11.13
C LEU A 158 10.49 1.37 12.28
N SER A 159 10.31 2.69 12.25
CA SER A 159 9.66 3.43 13.32
C SER A 159 8.17 3.08 13.44
N ARG A 160 7.57 3.43 14.58
CA ARG A 160 6.14 3.24 14.85
C ARG A 160 5.37 4.56 14.89
N ASP A 161 6.01 5.62 14.39
CA ASP A 161 5.55 7.00 14.54
C ASP A 161 4.25 7.30 13.82
#